data_AF-A0A1I2ZL20-F1
#
_entry.id   AF-A0A1I2ZL20-F1
#
_cell.length_a   1.000
_cell.length_b   1.000
_cell.length_c   1.000
_cell.angle_alpha   90.00
_cell.angle_beta   90.00
_cell.angle_gamma   90.00
#
_symmetry.space_group_name_H-M   'P 1'
#
loop_
_entity.id
_entity.type
_entity.pdbx_description
1 polymer ?
#
loop_
_entity_poly.entity_id
_entity_poly.type
_entity_poly.pdbx_seq_one_letter_code
_entity_poly.pdbx_strand_id
1 'polypeptide(L)'
;MPVLNDKECPELNHLNLIIISFYKRYRKREGHSLSAFWAKMVMGFCFTIHFFTLWDIVVAIFGMYTLRRYVIEHYSIFPIFGIWVAMTYLVHKLTVPNHAIRDIFLHEEEYLKGQKLGWFHLAFSAGLTILFLHFTKPHLNY
;
A
#
# COMPACT_ATOMS: atom_id res chain seq x y z
N MET A 1 12.77 40.12 -5.38
CA MET A 1 12.35 38.70 -5.45
C MET A 1 13.53 37.86 -4.97
N PRO A 2 13.51 37.30 -3.74
CA PRO A 2 14.55 36.37 -3.32
C PRO A 2 14.14 34.95 -3.76
N VAL A 3 14.88 34.38 -4.72
CA VAL A 3 15.93 33.36 -4.52
C VAL A 3 15.33 32.03 -4.08
N LEU A 4 15.33 31.08 -5.03
CA LEU A 4 15.10 29.65 -4.85
C LEU A 4 15.85 29.19 -3.60
N ASN A 5 15.12 28.74 -2.59
CA ASN A 5 15.74 28.08 -1.45
C ASN A 5 15.74 26.58 -1.74
N ASP A 6 16.93 26.10 -2.07
CA ASP A 6 17.39 24.71 -2.02
C ASP A 6 17.17 24.14 -0.61
N LYS A 7 15.90 23.94 -0.23
CA LYS A 7 15.60 22.91 0.76
C LYS A 7 15.75 21.60 0.03
N GLU A 8 16.98 21.09 0.01
CA GLU A 8 17.30 19.67 -0.13
C GLU A 8 16.13 18.89 0.47
N CYS A 9 15.38 18.21 -0.39
CA CYS A 9 14.40 17.24 0.07
C CYS A 9 15.18 16.29 0.98
N PRO A 10 14.90 16.18 2.29
CA PRO A 10 15.49 15.13 3.09
C PRO A 10 15.17 13.82 2.38
N GLU A 11 16.18 12.96 2.13
CA GLU A 11 16.04 11.73 1.35
C GLU A 11 14.69 11.07 1.63
N LEU A 12 13.75 11.23 0.68
CA LEU A 12 12.41 10.75 0.91
C LEU A 12 12.46 9.22 0.89
N ASN A 13 12.08 8.61 2.01
CA ASN A 13 11.80 7.18 2.07
C ASN A 13 10.91 6.78 0.87
N HIS A 14 11.22 5.64 0.25
CA HIS A 14 10.47 5.07 -0.87
C HIS A 14 8.94 5.12 -0.68
N LEU A 15 8.44 4.88 0.54
CA LEU A 15 7.00 4.97 0.82
C LEU A 15 6.45 6.40 0.64
N ASN A 16 7.18 7.41 1.13
CA ASN A 16 6.82 8.82 0.92
C ASN A 16 6.88 9.20 -0.56
N LEU A 17 7.91 8.73 -1.27
CA LEU A 17 8.07 8.97 -2.70
C LEU A 17 6.89 8.43 -3.51
N ILE A 18 6.43 7.21 -3.20
CA ILE A 18 5.25 6.60 -3.83
C ILE A 18 4.00 7.46 -3.55
N ILE A 19 3.75 7.79 -2.28
CA ILE A 19 2.54 8.52 -1.87
C ILE A 19 2.46 9.90 -2.54
N ILE A 20 3.57 10.65 -2.55
CA ILE A 20 3.60 11.99 -3.13
C ILE A 20 3.48 11.90 -4.66
N SER A 21 4.11 10.91 -5.31
CA SER A 21 3.98 10.73 -6.75
C SER A 21 2.55 10.39 -7.18
N PHE A 22 1.86 9.51 -6.42
CA PHE A 22 0.44 9.20 -6.64
C PHE A 22 -0.45 10.40 -6.35
N TYR A 23 -0.19 11.12 -5.25
CA TYR A 23 -0.90 12.36 -4.95
C TYR A 23 -0.80 13.35 -6.12
N LYS A 24 0.41 13.61 -6.64
CA LYS A 24 0.64 14.53 -7.76
C LYS A 24 -0.05 14.06 -9.04
N ARG A 25 -0.08 12.75 -9.31
CA ARG A 25 -0.79 12.17 -10.47
C ARG A 25 -2.30 12.43 -10.43
N TYR A 26 -2.91 12.28 -9.25
CA TYR A 26 -4.37 12.28 -9.09
C TYR A 26 -4.95 13.56 -8.49
N ARG A 27 -4.11 14.59 -8.27
CA ARG A 27 -4.55 15.92 -7.85
C ARG A 27 -5.31 16.62 -8.99
N LYS A 28 -6.57 16.24 -9.21
CA LYS A 28 -7.53 17.09 -9.93
C LYS A 28 -7.97 18.23 -9.00
N ARG A 29 -8.29 19.39 -9.61
CA ARG A 29 -8.30 20.75 -9.06
C ARG A 29 -8.93 21.00 -7.66
N GLU A 30 -9.75 20.13 -7.07
CA GLU A 30 -10.63 20.54 -5.95
C GLU A 30 -10.67 19.61 -4.71
N GLY A 31 -9.79 18.61 -4.57
CA GLY A 31 -9.84 17.68 -3.42
C GLY A 31 -8.47 17.33 -2.83
N HIS A 32 -7.75 18.32 -2.28
CA HIS A 32 -6.35 18.17 -1.87
C HIS A 32 -6.10 17.15 -0.74
N SER A 33 -6.97 17.08 0.28
CA SER A 33 -6.79 16.12 1.38
C SER A 33 -7.20 14.70 0.99
N LEU A 34 -8.16 14.58 0.07
CA LEU A 34 -8.78 13.33 -0.31
C LEU A 34 -7.85 12.49 -1.19
N SER A 35 -7.15 13.09 -2.17
CA SER A 35 -6.20 12.34 -3.01
C SER A 35 -5.00 11.80 -2.22
N ALA A 36 -4.51 12.54 -1.23
CA ALA A 36 -3.44 12.09 -0.34
C ALA A 36 -3.91 10.93 0.56
N PHE A 37 -5.14 11.01 1.07
CA PHE A 37 -5.76 9.93 1.82
C PHE A 37 -5.90 8.67 0.96
N TRP A 38 -6.38 8.78 -0.29
CA TRP A 38 -6.50 7.64 -1.20
C TRP A 38 -5.16 6.99 -1.53
N ALA A 39 -4.11 7.79 -1.77
CA ALA A 39 -2.77 7.24 -2.00
C ALA A 39 -2.28 6.38 -0.82
N LYS A 40 -2.54 6.82 0.42
CA LYS A 40 -2.22 6.07 1.63
C LYS A 40 -3.11 4.84 1.82
N MET A 41 -4.40 4.94 1.52
CA MET A 41 -5.35 3.81 1.53
C MET A 41 -4.90 2.69 0.58
N VAL A 42 -4.50 3.05 -0.64
CA VAL A 42 -4.00 2.12 -1.66
C VAL A 42 -2.73 1.42 -1.19
N MET A 43 -1.76 2.15 -0.65
CA MET A 43 -0.55 1.52 -0.10
C MET A 43 -0.84 0.65 1.12
N GLY A 44 -1.76 1.05 1.99
CA GLY A 44 -2.23 0.22 3.11
C GLY A 44 -2.89 -1.08 2.63
N PHE A 45 -3.62 -1.05 1.51
CA PHE A 45 -4.18 -2.24 0.89
C PHE A 45 -3.10 -3.18 0.37
N CYS A 46 -2.08 -2.66 -0.34
CA CYS A 46 -0.92 -3.45 -0.76
C CYS A 46 -0.22 -4.15 0.42
N PHE A 47 -0.01 -3.44 1.53
CA PHE A 47 0.60 -4.03 2.72
C PHE A 47 -0.30 -5.06 3.41
N THR A 48 -1.62 -4.89 3.33
CA THR A 48 -2.57 -5.90 3.82
C THR A 48 -2.42 -7.21 3.05
N ILE A 49 -2.33 -7.13 1.71
CA ILE A 49 -2.07 -8.31 0.87
C ILE A 49 -0.75 -8.97 1.26
N HIS A 50 0.34 -8.19 1.36
CA HIS A 50 1.65 -8.73 1.73
C HIS A 50 1.64 -9.39 3.11
N PHE A 51 0.95 -8.80 4.08
CA PHE A 51 0.81 -9.37 5.42
C PHE A 51 0.12 -10.72 5.38
N PHE A 52 -1.01 -10.84 4.67
CA PHE A 52 -1.72 -12.10 4.54
C PHE A 52 -0.92 -13.16 3.76
N THR A 53 -0.19 -12.76 2.71
CA THR A 53 0.71 -13.67 1.99
C THR A 53 1.82 -14.19 2.91
N LEU A 54 2.48 -13.31 3.67
CA LEU A 54 3.53 -13.71 4.61
C LEU A 54 2.98 -14.63 5.71
N TRP A 55 1.80 -14.29 6.24
CA TRP A 55 1.09 -15.12 7.21
C TRP A 55 0.82 -16.53 6.66
N ASP A 56 0.32 -16.66 5.43
CA ASP A 56 0.04 -17.96 4.80
C ASP A 56 1.33 -18.78 4.60
N ILE A 57 2.44 -18.13 4.21
CA ILE A 57 3.76 -18.77 4.11
C ILE A 57 4.21 -19.31 5.46
N VAL A 58 4.12 -18.51 6.52
CA VAL A 58 4.49 -18.92 7.89
C VAL A 58 3.65 -20.11 8.33
N VAL A 59 2.32 -20.03 8.17
CA VAL A 59 1.40 -21.10 8.52
C VAL A 59 1.70 -22.40 7.75
N ALA A 60 2.06 -22.30 6.47
CA ALA A 60 2.45 -23.42 5.64
C ALA A 60 3.77 -24.06 6.11
N ILE A 61 4.79 -23.25 6.44
CA ILE A 61 6.10 -23.73 6.91
C ILE A 61 5.96 -24.49 8.25
N PHE A 62 5.13 -23.98 9.17
CA PHE A 62 4.94 -24.59 10.49
C PHE A 62 3.85 -25.67 10.52
N GLY A 63 3.26 -26.03 9.39
CA GLY A 63 2.24 -27.09 9.30
C GLY A 63 0.96 -26.79 10.10
N MET A 64 0.64 -25.52 10.32
CA MET A 64 -0.49 -25.08 11.16
C MET A 64 -1.82 -25.08 10.39
N TYR A 65 -2.13 -26.18 9.69
CA TYR A 65 -3.28 -26.29 8.79
C TYR A 65 -4.64 -26.07 9.49
N THR A 66 -4.76 -26.46 10.76
CA THR A 66 -5.98 -26.20 11.56
C THR A 66 -6.20 -24.70 11.79
N LEU A 67 -5.12 -23.95 12.04
CA LEU A 67 -5.17 -22.49 12.19
C LEU A 67 -5.52 -21.84 10.85
N ARG A 68 -4.91 -22.31 9.74
CA ARG A 68 -5.24 -21.88 8.38
C ARG A 68 -6.73 -22.05 8.09
N ARG A 69 -7.27 -23.23 8.40
CA ARG A 69 -8.67 -23.59 8.14
C ARG A 69 -9.63 -22.75 8.99
N TYR A 70 -9.35 -22.60 10.28
CA TYR A 70 -10.14 -21.75 11.17
C TYR A 70 -10.15 -20.29 10.68
N VAL A 71 -9.01 -19.79 10.20
CA VAL A 71 -8.91 -18.44 9.63
C VAL A 71 -9.69 -18.36 8.31
N ILE A 72 -9.46 -19.23 7.34
CA ILE A 72 -10.11 -19.12 6.02
C ILE A 72 -11.62 -19.40 6.09
N GLU A 73 -12.07 -20.39 6.88
CA GLU A 73 -13.49 -20.76 6.97
C GLU A 73 -14.31 -19.78 7.83
N HIS A 74 -13.71 -19.12 8.82
CA HIS A 74 -14.41 -18.17 9.69
C HIS A 74 -14.15 -16.69 9.37
N TYR A 75 -13.17 -16.35 8.51
CA TYR A 75 -12.87 -14.95 8.22
C TYR A 75 -13.92 -14.36 7.30
N SER A 76 -14.90 -13.78 7.97
CA SER A 76 -15.77 -12.74 7.49
C SER A 76 -14.93 -11.63 6.85
N ILE A 77 -15.55 -10.82 6.00
CA ILE A 77 -14.91 -9.64 5.41
C ILE A 77 -14.33 -8.65 6.46
N PHE A 78 -14.81 -8.73 7.71
CA PHE A 78 -14.46 -7.86 8.85
C PHE A 78 -12.97 -7.85 9.25
N PRO A 79 -12.30 -8.98 9.58
CA PRO A 79 -10.87 -8.98 9.88
C PRO A 79 -9.98 -8.47 8.74
N ILE A 80 -10.36 -8.71 7.47
CA ILE A 80 -9.64 -8.15 6.31
C ILE A 80 -9.73 -6.62 6.32
N PHE A 81 -10.93 -6.07 6.51
CA PHE A 81 -11.11 -4.62 6.66
C PHE A 81 -10.39 -4.06 7.89
N GLY A 82 -10.40 -4.77 9.01
CA GLY A 82 -9.70 -4.38 10.23
C GLY A 82 -8.19 -4.27 10.03
N ILE A 83 -7.57 -5.27 9.39
CA ILE A 83 -6.16 -5.25 9.05
C ILE A 83 -5.88 -4.16 8.00
N TRP A 84 -6.76 -3.95 7.03
CA TRP A 84 -6.59 -2.87 6.06
C TRP A 84 -6.59 -1.49 6.72
N VAL A 85 -7.56 -1.21 7.60
CA VAL A 85 -7.59 0.04 8.38
C VAL A 85 -6.32 0.21 9.22
N ALA A 86 -5.86 -0.86 9.89
CA ALA A 86 -4.63 -0.84 10.67
C ALA A 86 -3.39 -0.54 9.79
N MET A 87 -3.28 -1.19 8.62
CA MET A 87 -2.18 -0.96 7.68
C MET A 87 -2.23 0.45 7.10
N THR A 88 -3.40 0.96 6.73
CA THR A 88 -3.55 2.36 6.30
C THR A 88 -3.18 3.33 7.41
N TYR A 89 -3.55 3.05 8.65
CA TYR A 89 -3.15 3.87 9.80
C TYR A 89 -1.63 3.87 9.98
N LEU A 90 -0.98 2.71 9.87
CA LEU A 90 0.48 2.60 9.90
C LEU A 90 1.12 3.40 8.77
N VAL A 91 0.65 3.25 7.52
CA VAL A 91 1.11 4.06 6.40
C VAL A 91 0.94 5.55 6.71
N HIS A 92 -0.22 5.96 7.23
CA HIS A 92 -0.48 7.35 7.58
C HIS A 92 0.49 7.89 8.64
N LYS A 93 0.83 7.09 9.66
CA LYS A 93 1.77 7.46 10.72
C LYS A 93 3.23 7.49 10.29
N LEU A 94 3.62 6.57 9.40
CA LEU A 94 5.00 6.44 8.92
C LEU A 94 5.34 7.40 7.77
N THR A 95 4.36 8.16 7.29
CA THR A 95 4.51 8.98 6.09
C THR A 95 4.22 10.45 6.35
N VAL A 96 4.67 11.28 5.42
CA VAL A 96 4.47 12.73 5.49
C VAL A 96 2.99 13.08 5.73
N PRO A 97 2.70 14.05 6.62
CA PRO A 97 1.32 14.42 6.92
C PRO A 97 0.64 15.04 5.70
N ASN A 98 -0.67 14.83 5.56
CA ASN A 98 -1.41 15.14 4.33
C ASN A 98 -1.31 16.62 3.91
N HIS A 99 -1.22 17.53 4.89
CA HIS A 99 -1.09 18.97 4.62
C HIS A 99 0.28 19.34 4.04
N ALA A 100 1.36 18.64 4.45
CA ALA A 100 2.72 18.92 4.00
C ALA A 100 3.02 18.38 2.60
N ILE A 101 2.28 17.34 2.14
CA ILE A 101 2.46 16.71 0.83
C ILE A 101 2.36 17.73 -0.33
N ARG A 102 1.53 18.77 -0.18
CA ARG A 102 1.34 19.79 -1.22
C ARG A 102 2.62 20.59 -1.48
N ASP A 103 3.35 20.88 -0.43
CA ASP A 103 4.47 21.82 -0.47
C ASP A 103 5.78 21.12 -0.87
N ILE A 104 5.75 19.79 -1.00
CA ILE A 104 6.89 18.99 -1.45
C ILE A 104 6.99 19.05 -2.98
N PHE A 105 8.03 19.72 -3.46
CA PHE A 105 8.44 19.63 -4.84
C PHE A 105 9.18 18.31 -5.09
N LEU A 106 8.94 17.69 -6.24
CA LEU A 106 9.63 16.47 -6.65
C LEU A 106 10.23 16.78 -8.00
N HIS A 107 11.51 16.49 -8.18
CA HIS A 107 12.10 16.52 -9.50
C HIS A 107 11.47 15.44 -10.38
N GLU A 108 11.56 15.62 -11.71
CA GLU A 108 10.93 14.71 -12.67
C GLU A 108 11.41 13.26 -12.49
N GLU A 109 12.71 13.07 -12.22
CA GLU A 109 13.31 11.76 -11.97
C GLU A 109 12.73 11.08 -10.71
N GLU A 110 12.59 11.83 -9.62
CA GLU A 110 12.02 11.35 -8.36
C GLU A 110 10.54 11.00 -8.52
N TYR A 111 9.80 11.84 -9.24
CA TYR A 111 8.40 11.59 -9.58
C TYR A 111 8.24 10.30 -10.38
N LEU A 112 9.07 10.10 -11.41
CA LEU A 112 9.06 8.87 -12.22
C LEU A 112 9.47 7.65 -11.41
N LYS A 113 10.48 7.78 -10.53
CA LYS A 113 10.90 6.71 -9.61
C LYS A 113 9.77 6.31 -8.67
N GLY A 114 9.08 7.29 -8.05
CA GLY A 114 7.92 7.07 -7.19
C GLY A 114 6.77 6.37 -7.91
N GLN A 115 6.46 6.80 -9.15
CA GLN A 115 5.45 6.15 -9.99
C GLN A 115 5.81 4.69 -10.27
N LYS A 116 7.05 4.43 -10.72
CA LYS A 116 7.51 3.07 -11.03
C LYS A 116 7.42 2.15 -9.81
N LEU A 117 7.87 2.63 -8.65
CA LEU A 117 7.77 1.89 -7.39
C LEU A 117 6.31 1.62 -7.00
N GLY A 118 5.44 2.62 -7.12
CA GLY A 118 4.02 2.48 -6.81
C GLY A 118 3.33 1.46 -7.71
N TRP A 119 3.57 1.53 -9.03
CA TRP A 119 3.04 0.54 -9.98
C TRP A 119 3.60 -0.85 -9.77
N PHE A 120 4.88 -0.96 -9.44
CA PHE A 120 5.49 -2.24 -9.08
C PHE A 120 4.78 -2.87 -7.87
N HIS A 121 4.57 -2.12 -6.79
CA HIS A 121 3.84 -2.63 -5.62
C HIS A 121 2.42 -3.06 -5.97
N LEU A 122 1.69 -2.27 -6.77
CA LEU A 122 0.34 -2.63 -7.20
C LEU A 122 0.32 -3.91 -8.04
N ALA A 123 1.20 -4.01 -9.02
CA ALA A 123 1.31 -5.20 -9.89
C ALA A 123 1.73 -6.43 -9.09
N PHE A 124 2.68 -6.27 -8.17
CA PHE A 124 3.15 -7.34 -7.28
C PHE A 124 2.03 -7.82 -6.35
N SER A 125 1.33 -6.90 -5.67
CA SER A 125 0.18 -7.25 -4.81
C SER A 125 -0.97 -7.91 -5.62
N ALA A 126 -1.22 -7.45 -6.85
CA ALA A 126 -2.20 -8.08 -7.73
C ALA A 126 -1.78 -9.51 -8.12
N GLY A 127 -0.50 -9.72 -8.46
CA GLY A 127 0.07 -11.04 -8.73
C GLY A 127 -0.07 -11.98 -7.54
N LEU A 128 0.24 -11.50 -6.33
CA LEU A 128 0.06 -12.27 -5.09
C LEU A 128 -1.41 -12.61 -4.84
N THR A 129 -2.33 -11.70 -5.14
CA THR A 129 -3.77 -11.95 -5.00
C THR A 129 -4.23 -13.05 -5.96
N ILE A 130 -3.81 -12.99 -7.23
CA ILE A 130 -4.12 -14.03 -8.22
C ILE A 130 -3.55 -15.38 -7.79
N LEU A 131 -2.30 -15.39 -7.33
CA LEU A 131 -1.62 -16.59 -6.85
C LEU A 131 -2.35 -17.18 -5.65
N PHE A 132 -2.73 -16.34 -4.68
CA PHE A 132 -3.53 -16.74 -3.53
C PHE A 132 -4.86 -17.36 -3.98
N LEU A 133 -5.64 -16.67 -4.82
CA LEU A 133 -6.90 -17.19 -5.36
C LEU A 133 -6.73 -18.51 -6.12
N HIS A 134 -5.60 -18.72 -6.80
CA HIS A 134 -5.30 -19.96 -7.50
C HIS A 134 -5.02 -21.11 -6.51
N PHE A 135 -4.25 -20.86 -5.45
CA PHE A 135 -3.92 -21.88 -4.45
C PHE A 135 -5.01 -22.11 -3.39
N THR A 136 -5.89 -21.15 -3.19
CA THR A 136 -7.05 -21.27 -2.28
C THR A 136 -8.33 -21.62 -3.01
N LYS A 137 -8.31 -21.77 -4.34
CA LYS A 137 -9.43 -22.36 -5.06
C LYS A 137 -9.70 -23.72 -4.40
N PRO A 138 -10.90 -23.95 -3.85
CA PRO A 138 -11.22 -25.27 -3.35
C PRO A 138 -11.01 -26.25 -4.49
N HIS A 139 -10.47 -27.43 -4.20
CA HIS A 139 -10.75 -28.61 -5.00
C HIS A 139 -12.26 -28.80 -4.99
N LEU A 140 -12.96 -28.03 -5.82
CA LEU A 140 -14.37 -28.23 -6.18
C LEU A 140 -14.37 -29.47 -7.07
N ASN A 141 -14.11 -30.62 -6.46
CA ASN A 141 -14.54 -31.89 -6.97
C ASN A 141 -16.06 -31.90 -6.77
N TYR A 142 -16.78 -31.42 -7.78
CA TYR A 142 -18.15 -31.86 -8.05
C TYR A 142 -18.08 -33.21 -8.76
#